data_AF-A0A7K0FSX5-F1
#
_entry.id   AF-A0A7K0FSX5-F1
#
_cell.length_a   1.000
_cell.length_b   1.000
_cell.length_c   1.000
_cell.angle_alpha   90.00
_cell.angle_beta   90.00
_cell.angle_gamma   90.00
#
_symmetry.space_group_name_H-M   'P 1'
#
loop_
_entity.id
_entity.type
_entity.pdbx_description
1 polymer ?
#
loop_
_entity_poly.entity_id
_entity_poly.type
_entity_poly.pdbx_seq_one_letter_code
_entity_poly.pdbx_strand_id
1 'polypeptide(L)'
;MTKKKNGRPLKPEGKRSRFLKARVNEEEYAIACNLWTELGLKESDFLRQKILKPSSVSIKINAGHALKSLDDVGAEIGRSGNNINQLARHANALNKQGMLSSGIVEQFNGLFSDYIFLFREMEKKTRELLRLLKA
;
A
#
# COMPACT_ATOMS: atom_id res chain seq x y z
N MET A 1 14.79 56.38 28.86
CA MET A 1 15.82 55.32 28.92
C MET A 1 15.35 54.11 28.13
N THR A 2 15.85 53.93 26.91
CA THR A 2 15.46 52.86 25.98
C THR A 2 16.30 51.60 26.21
N LYS A 3 15.66 50.49 26.61
CA LYS A 3 16.31 49.17 26.77
C LYS A 3 16.85 48.69 25.42
N LYS A 4 18.18 48.56 25.30
CA LYS A 4 18.84 47.89 24.17
C LYS A 4 18.44 46.41 24.13
N LYS A 5 17.83 45.97 23.02
CA LYS A 5 17.57 44.55 22.71
C LYS A 5 18.89 43.90 22.27
N ASN A 6 19.69 43.43 23.23
CA ASN A 6 20.88 42.65 22.95
C ASN A 6 20.53 41.18 22.68
N GLY A 7 21.09 40.64 21.60
CA GLY A 7 21.50 39.24 21.53
C GLY A 7 20.57 38.29 20.76
N ARG A 8 21.13 37.69 19.70
CA ARG A 8 20.60 36.58 18.89
C ARG A 8 19.82 35.56 19.75
N PRO A 9 18.63 35.10 19.33
CA PRO A 9 17.84 34.13 20.11
C PRO A 9 18.67 32.89 20.46
N LEU A 10 18.51 32.41 21.70
CA LEU A 10 19.18 31.22 22.23
C LEU A 10 19.01 30.06 21.24
N LYS A 11 20.12 29.42 20.85
CA LYS A 11 20.05 28.29 19.91
C LYS A 11 19.13 27.22 20.51
N PRO A 12 18.11 26.75 19.80
CA PRO A 12 17.31 25.64 20.27
C PRO A 12 18.23 24.42 20.46
N GLU A 13 18.21 23.84 21.65
CA GLU A 13 18.86 22.57 21.92
C GLU A 13 18.32 21.51 20.94
N GLY A 14 19.22 20.72 20.34
CA GLY A 14 18.86 19.73 19.32
C GLY A 14 19.09 20.14 17.86
N LYS A 15 19.73 21.30 17.59
CA LYS A 15 20.11 21.65 16.21
C LYS A 15 21.08 20.62 15.61
N ARG A 16 20.66 19.97 14.53
CA ARG A 16 21.48 19.08 13.71
C ARG A 16 22.65 19.88 13.12
N SER A 17 23.85 19.69 13.66
CA SER A 17 25.05 20.50 13.38
C SER A 17 26.25 19.70 12.88
N ARG A 18 26.16 18.37 12.91
CA ARG A 18 27.19 17.44 12.43
C ARG A 18 26.74 16.78 11.13
N PHE A 19 27.70 16.49 10.26
CA PHE A 19 27.48 15.83 8.98
C PHE A 19 28.05 14.41 9.03
N LEU A 20 27.31 13.47 8.46
CA LEU A 20 27.83 12.17 8.06
C LEU A 20 28.13 12.26 6.56
N LYS A 21 29.35 11.89 6.15
CA LYS A 21 29.78 11.95 4.76
C LYS A 21 30.34 10.59 4.34
N ALA A 22 29.93 10.11 3.18
CA ALA A 22 30.51 8.96 2.51
C ALA A 22 30.69 9.34 1.04
N ARG A 23 31.78 8.88 0.41
CA ARG A 23 31.93 8.97 -1.05
C ARG A 23 31.16 7.81 -1.67
N VAL A 24 30.42 8.10 -2.72
CA VAL A 24 29.66 7.12 -3.51
C VAL A 24 29.99 7.33 -4.98
N ASN A 25 29.88 6.29 -5.79
CA ASN A 25 29.92 6.40 -7.24
C ASN A 25 28.54 6.80 -7.81
N GLU A 26 28.46 7.01 -9.13
CA GLU A 26 27.23 7.48 -9.78
C GLU A 26 26.08 6.47 -9.67
N GLU A 27 26.39 5.18 -9.77
CA GLU A 27 25.40 4.09 -9.67
C GLU A 27 24.80 4.03 -8.24
N GLU A 28 25.65 4.07 -7.22
CA GLU A 28 25.26 4.10 -5.82
C GLU A 28 24.41 5.34 -5.49
N TYR A 29 24.77 6.50 -6.05
CA TYR A 29 24.00 7.72 -5.89
C TYR A 29 22.63 7.62 -6.55
N ALA A 30 22.56 7.09 -7.78
CA ALA A 30 21.30 6.89 -8.49
C ALA A 30 20.35 5.94 -7.73
N ILE A 31 20.88 4.83 -7.19
CA ILE A 31 20.10 3.89 -6.36
C ILE A 31 19.51 4.62 -5.15
N ALA A 32 20.34 5.38 -4.42
CA ALA A 32 19.86 6.12 -3.26
C ALA A 32 18.80 7.16 -3.65
N CYS A 33 19.01 7.84 -4.79
CA CYS A 33 18.10 8.87 -5.30
C CYS A 33 16.71 8.34 -5.63
N ASN A 34 16.66 7.21 -6.32
CA ASN A 34 15.41 6.54 -6.63
C ASN A 34 14.66 6.18 -5.34
N LEU A 35 15.36 5.66 -4.33
CA LEU A 35 14.75 5.26 -3.06
C LEU A 35 14.09 6.42 -2.30
N TRP A 36 14.73 7.58 -2.14
CA TRP A 36 14.08 8.69 -1.43
C TRP A 36 12.99 9.37 -2.27
N THR A 37 13.13 9.35 -3.59
CA THR A 37 12.15 9.91 -4.52
C THR A 37 10.86 9.08 -4.54
N GLU A 38 10.97 7.75 -4.64
CA GLU A 38 9.84 6.82 -4.54
C GLU A 38 9.11 6.94 -3.20
N LEU A 39 9.84 7.20 -2.11
CA LEU A 39 9.27 7.39 -0.78
C LEU A 39 8.69 8.80 -0.55
N GLY A 40 8.85 9.72 -1.50
CA GLY A 40 8.46 11.13 -1.32
C GLY A 40 9.20 11.83 -0.17
N LEU A 41 10.40 11.36 0.16
CA LEU A 41 11.22 11.88 1.25
C LEU A 41 12.33 12.80 0.74
N LYS A 42 12.69 13.78 1.55
CA LYS A 42 13.93 14.54 1.33
C LYS A 42 15.13 13.64 1.60
N GLU A 43 16.18 13.78 0.78
CA GLU A 43 17.46 13.07 0.91
C GLU A 43 17.96 13.02 2.38
N SER A 44 18.00 14.17 3.05
CA SER A 44 18.50 14.25 4.43
C SER A 44 17.61 13.53 5.46
N ASP A 45 16.30 13.42 5.21
CA ASP A 45 15.37 12.67 6.07
C ASP A 45 15.46 11.18 5.81
N PHE A 46 15.62 10.78 4.54
CA PHE A 46 15.85 9.39 4.14
C PHE A 46 17.14 8.85 4.74
N LEU A 47 18.28 9.53 4.55
CA LEU A 47 19.57 9.09 5.07
C LEU A 47 19.55 8.98 6.61
N ARG A 48 18.94 9.95 7.30
CA ARG A 48 18.79 9.88 8.76
C ARG A 48 17.91 8.72 9.19
N GLN A 49 16.76 8.50 8.55
CA GLN A 49 15.91 7.36 8.88
C GLN A 49 16.62 6.04 8.58
N LYS A 50 17.31 5.92 7.44
CA LYS A 50 18.01 4.68 7.05
C LYS A 50 19.14 4.33 8.02
N ILE A 51 19.89 5.33 8.51
CA ILE A 51 21.02 5.13 9.44
C ILE A 51 20.54 4.97 10.89
N LEU A 52 19.64 5.83 11.36
CA LEU A 52 19.25 5.89 12.78
C LEU A 52 18.04 5.00 13.13
N LYS A 53 17.22 4.65 12.14
CA LYS A 53 16.00 3.85 12.28
C LYS A 53 15.81 2.92 11.07
N PRO A 54 16.77 2.03 10.78
CA PRO A 54 16.81 1.24 9.54
C PRO A 54 15.49 0.51 9.22
N SER A 55 14.82 -0.02 10.26
CA SER A 55 13.52 -0.70 10.13
C SER A 55 12.43 0.19 9.53
N SER A 56 12.43 1.49 9.84
CA SER A 56 11.38 2.43 9.40
C SER A 56 11.38 2.70 7.89
N VAL A 57 12.54 2.63 7.25
CA VAL A 57 12.65 2.88 5.80
C VAL A 57 12.30 1.63 5.00
N SER A 58 12.75 0.46 5.45
CA SER A 58 12.44 -0.81 4.78
C SER A 58 10.94 -1.10 4.77
N ILE A 59 10.23 -0.76 5.87
CA ILE A 59 8.77 -0.90 5.95
C ILE A 59 8.06 0.01 4.94
N LYS A 60 8.49 1.28 4.79
CA LYS A 60 7.88 2.20 3.82
C LYS A 60 8.06 1.77 2.37
N ILE A 61 9.23 1.25 2.02
CA ILE A 61 9.51 0.74 0.66
C ILE A 61 8.55 -0.42 0.34
N ASN A 62 8.37 -1.34 1.28
CA ASN A 62 7.44 -2.46 1.11
C ASN A 62 5.98 -1.97 1.04
N ALA A 63 5.60 -1.02 1.90
CA ALA A 63 4.24 -0.48 1.94
C ALA A 63 3.77 0.12 0.61
N GLY A 64 4.62 0.89 -0.08
CA GLY A 64 4.26 1.51 -1.37
C GLY A 64 3.96 0.47 -2.45
N HIS A 65 4.84 -0.52 -2.60
CA HIS A 65 4.63 -1.60 -3.57
C HIS A 65 3.44 -2.50 -3.19
N ALA A 66 3.30 -2.83 -1.90
CA ALA A 66 2.20 -3.64 -1.41
C ALA A 66 0.84 -2.98 -1.63
N LEU A 67 0.73 -1.66 -1.41
CA LEU A 67 -0.50 -0.91 -1.69
C LEU A 67 -0.84 -0.93 -3.18
N LYS A 68 0.13 -0.73 -4.07
CA LYS A 68 -0.10 -0.81 -5.51
C LYS A 68 -0.58 -2.20 -5.94
N SER A 69 0.06 -3.26 -5.44
CA SER A 69 -0.39 -4.64 -5.71
C SER A 69 -1.79 -4.92 -5.16
N LEU A 70 -2.16 -4.32 -4.02
CA LEU A 70 -3.51 -4.42 -3.48
C LEU A 70 -4.54 -3.70 -4.36
N ASP A 71 -4.19 -2.54 -4.96
CA ASP A 71 -5.07 -1.83 -5.88
C ASP A 71 -5.37 -2.66 -7.13
N ASP A 72 -4.35 -3.33 -7.70
CA ASP A 72 -4.51 -4.21 -8.87
C ASP A 72 -5.44 -5.40 -8.54
N VAL A 73 -5.25 -6.03 -7.38
CA VAL A 73 -6.13 -7.09 -6.88
C VAL A 73 -7.55 -6.58 -6.66
N GLY A 74 -7.70 -5.40 -6.06
CA GLY A 74 -8.99 -4.73 -5.86
C GLY A 74 -9.74 -4.49 -7.17
N ALA A 75 -9.03 -4.08 -8.22
CA ALA A 75 -9.60 -3.88 -9.54
C ALA A 75 -10.13 -5.19 -10.16
N GLU A 76 -9.39 -6.30 -10.02
CA GLU A 76 -9.83 -7.62 -10.50
C GLU A 76 -11.05 -8.15 -9.73
N ILE A 77 -11.09 -7.93 -8.42
CA ILE A 77 -12.28 -8.25 -7.60
C ILE A 77 -13.48 -7.46 -8.09
N GLY A 78 -13.31 -6.16 -8.36
CA GLY A 78 -14.38 -5.31 -8.89
C GLY A 78 -14.90 -5.81 -10.23
N ARG A 79 -13.99 -6.20 -11.14
CA ARG A 79 -14.35 -6.83 -12.43
C ARG A 79 -15.11 -8.15 -12.23
N SER A 80 -14.64 -9.01 -11.34
CA SER A 80 -15.28 -10.28 -11.00
C SER A 80 -16.70 -10.09 -10.44
N GLY A 81 -16.88 -9.12 -9.53
CA GLY A 81 -18.19 -8.76 -8.98
C GLY A 81 -19.16 -8.24 -10.05
N ASN A 82 -18.68 -7.45 -11.00
CA ASN A 82 -19.48 -7.01 -12.13
C ASN A 82 -19.93 -8.19 -13.02
N ASN A 83 -19.05 -9.16 -13.27
CA ASN A 83 -19.39 -10.35 -14.04
C ASN A 83 -20.46 -11.19 -13.31
N ILE A 84 -20.29 -11.40 -12.00
CA ILE A 84 -21.28 -12.07 -11.14
C ILE A 84 -22.65 -11.39 -11.25
N ASN A 85 -22.69 -10.06 -11.17
CA ASN A 85 -23.94 -9.31 -11.26
C ASN A 85 -24.61 -9.44 -12.64
N GLN A 86 -23.82 -9.47 -13.72
CA GLN A 86 -24.34 -9.73 -15.07
C GLN A 86 -24.94 -11.14 -15.18
N LEU A 87 -24.24 -12.14 -14.66
CA LEU A 87 -24.74 -13.53 -14.61
C LEU A 87 -26.03 -13.63 -13.81
N ALA A 88 -26.12 -12.96 -12.66
CA ALA A 88 -27.33 -12.92 -11.84
C ALA A 88 -28.52 -12.29 -12.60
N ARG A 89 -28.31 -11.18 -13.31
CA ARG A 89 -29.35 -10.55 -14.14
C ARG A 89 -29.82 -11.48 -15.26
N HIS A 90 -28.89 -12.14 -15.94
CA HIS A 90 -29.20 -13.08 -17.01
C HIS A 90 -29.99 -14.30 -16.47
N ALA A 91 -29.53 -14.89 -15.37
CA ALA A 91 -30.23 -15.99 -14.70
C ALA A 91 -31.66 -15.60 -14.29
N ASN A 92 -31.86 -14.40 -13.74
CA ASN A 92 -33.17 -13.87 -13.40
C ASN A 92 -34.09 -13.71 -14.63
N ALA A 93 -33.55 -13.28 -15.77
CA ALA A 93 -34.30 -13.19 -17.01
C ALA A 93 -34.75 -14.58 -17.51
N LEU A 94 -33.84 -15.56 -17.51
CA LEU A 94 -34.15 -16.95 -17.88
C LEU A 94 -35.18 -17.58 -16.94
N ASN A 95 -35.08 -17.31 -15.63
CA ASN A 95 -36.03 -17.82 -14.65
C ASN A 95 -37.46 -17.35 -14.91
N LYS A 96 -37.62 -16.05 -15.24
CA LYS A 96 -38.93 -15.48 -15.59
C LYS A 96 -39.54 -16.08 -16.86
N GLN A 97 -38.70 -16.58 -17.76
CA GLN A 97 -39.13 -17.27 -18.99
C GLN A 97 -39.35 -18.77 -18.79
N GLY A 98 -39.11 -19.31 -17.57
CA GLY A 98 -39.17 -20.75 -17.31
C GLY A 98 -38.05 -21.55 -17.98
N MET A 99 -36.99 -20.89 -18.45
CA MET A 99 -35.89 -21.48 -19.22
C MET A 99 -34.64 -21.73 -18.38
N LEU A 100 -34.69 -21.49 -17.06
CA LEU A 100 -33.55 -21.68 -16.18
C LEU A 100 -33.38 -23.15 -15.83
N SER A 101 -32.24 -23.72 -16.21
CA SER A 101 -31.87 -25.11 -15.87
C SER A 101 -31.43 -25.23 -14.41
N SER A 102 -32.05 -26.15 -13.67
CA SER A 102 -31.67 -26.46 -12.28
C SER A 102 -30.24 -26.96 -12.15
N GLY A 103 -29.74 -27.75 -13.11
CA GLY A 103 -28.36 -28.24 -13.11
C GLY A 103 -27.33 -27.13 -13.29
N ILE A 104 -27.66 -26.09 -14.09
CA ILE A 104 -26.79 -24.91 -14.23
C ILE A 104 -26.74 -24.11 -12.93
N VAL A 105 -27.88 -23.98 -12.24
CA VAL A 105 -27.96 -23.29 -10.95
C VAL A 105 -27.11 -24.00 -9.89
N GLU A 106 -27.16 -25.33 -9.84
CA GLU A 106 -26.38 -26.12 -8.90
C GLU A 106 -24.87 -25.97 -9.13
N GLN A 107 -24.42 -26.08 -10.39
CA GLN A 107 -23.01 -25.85 -10.76
C GLN A 107 -22.56 -24.42 -10.40
N PHE A 108 -23.39 -23.43 -10.72
CA PHE A 108 -23.09 -22.05 -10.39
C PHE A 108 -22.96 -21.84 -8.88
N ASN A 109 -23.86 -22.41 -8.07
CA ASN A 109 -23.78 -22.33 -6.61
C ASN A 109 -22.51 -22.96 -6.06
N GLY A 110 -22.04 -24.07 -6.64
CA GLY A 110 -20.75 -24.68 -6.31
C GLY A 110 -19.58 -23.71 -6.55
N LEU A 111 -19.48 -23.16 -7.76
CA LEU A 111 -18.45 -22.17 -8.10
C LEU A 111 -18.54 -20.91 -7.24
N PHE A 112 -19.75 -20.49 -6.87
CA PHE A 112 -19.98 -19.33 -6.02
C PHE A 112 -19.52 -19.58 -4.58
N SER A 113 -19.70 -20.81 -4.08
CA SER A 113 -19.18 -21.23 -2.78
C SER A 113 -17.65 -21.19 -2.76
N ASP A 114 -17.00 -21.71 -3.80
CA ASP A 114 -15.54 -21.66 -3.94
C ASP A 114 -15.02 -20.22 -4.01
N TYR A 115 -15.70 -19.38 -4.80
CA TYR A 115 -15.41 -17.96 -4.86
C TYR A 115 -15.49 -17.28 -3.49
N ILE A 116 -16.56 -17.53 -2.72
CA ILE A 116 -16.73 -16.97 -1.36
C ILE A 116 -15.61 -17.46 -0.43
N PHE A 117 -15.24 -18.73 -0.52
CA PHE A 117 -14.15 -19.29 0.27
C PHE A 117 -12.82 -18.58 -0.02
N LEU A 118 -12.44 -18.50 -1.30
CA LEU A 118 -11.22 -17.81 -1.73
C LEU A 118 -11.22 -16.33 -1.33
N PHE A 119 -12.37 -15.67 -1.48
CA PHE A 119 -12.53 -14.27 -1.10
C PHE A 119 -12.27 -14.04 0.39
N ARG A 120 -12.79 -14.92 1.26
CA ARG A 120 -12.55 -14.85 2.71
C ARG A 120 -11.09 -15.11 3.09
N GLU A 121 -10.43 -16.05 2.44
CA GLU A 121 -9.00 -16.31 2.68
C GLU A 121 -8.14 -15.10 2.29
N MET A 122 -8.45 -14.49 1.15
CA MET A 122 -7.82 -13.25 0.73
C MET A 122 -8.06 -12.11 1.73
N GLU A 123 -9.29 -11.90 2.22
CA GLU A 123 -9.58 -10.89 3.25
C GLU A 123 -8.72 -11.10 4.52
N LYS A 124 -8.53 -12.35 4.95
CA LYS A 124 -7.67 -12.66 6.10
C LYS A 124 -6.22 -12.26 5.83
N LYS A 125 -5.69 -12.59 4.64
CA LYS A 125 -4.31 -12.27 4.25
C LYS A 125 -4.09 -10.78 4.07
N THR A 126 -5.03 -10.06 3.47
CA THR A 126 -4.97 -8.60 3.39
C THR A 126 -4.97 -7.96 4.77
N ARG A 127 -5.76 -8.48 5.73
CA ARG A 127 -5.75 -7.98 7.11
C ARG A 127 -4.43 -8.26 7.83
N GLU A 128 -3.82 -9.41 7.61
CA GLU A 128 -2.49 -9.76 8.13
C GLU A 128 -1.42 -8.80 7.59
N LEU A 129 -1.44 -8.54 6.28
CA LEU A 129 -0.55 -7.58 5.63
C LEU A 129 -0.74 -6.15 6.19
N LEU A 130 -1.98 -5.69 6.35
CA LEU A 130 -2.25 -4.37 6.94
C LEU A 130 -1.75 -4.22 8.38
N ARG A 131 -1.68 -5.32 9.15
CA ARG A 131 -1.07 -5.30 10.50
C ARG A 131 0.44 -5.15 10.42
N LEU A 132 1.10 -5.84 9.49
CA LEU A 132 2.54 -5.73 9.26
C LEU A 132 2.93 -4.34 8.75
N LEU A 133 2.07 -3.69 7.96
CA LEU A 133 2.31 -2.33 7.47
C LEU A 133 2.07 -1.23 8.53
N LYS A 134 1.29 -1.52 9.59
CA LYS A 134 1.04 -0.60 10.71
C LYS A 134 2.04 -0.73 11.85
N ALA A 135 2.78 -1.84 11.93
CA ALA A 135 3.84 -2.10 12.92
C ALA A 135 5.17 -1.45 12.47
#